data_AF-A0A9P6B9U9-F1
#
_entry.id   AF-A0A9P6B9U9-F1
#
_cell.length_a   1.000
_cell.length_b   1.000
_cell.length_c   1.000
_cell.angle_alpha   90.00
_cell.angle_beta   90.00
_cell.angle_gamma   90.00
#
_symmetry.space_group_name_H-M   'P 1'
#
loop_
_entity.id
_entity.type
_entity.pdbx_description
1 polymer ?
#
loop_
_entity_poly.entity_id
_entity_poly.type
_entity_poly.pdbx_seq_one_letter_code
_entity_poly.pdbx_strand_id
1 'polypeptide(L)'
;VRKLMVVITASPTLHLPRWRKLCGKLVKNAGMLSRDAGTCWRSTYDTLNAFLEFRTVVEAMTRNHENGLSDVKFMDEDWLIITQLKDVLEVFKQASLLFSVKDAANLADVIPIMDSIDIILEARPSSTQYHDSIRTALALARRTLKSYHNKTGASDAYRVAILLHPQYKTSYWK
;
A
#
# COMPACT_ATOMS: atom_id res chain seq x y z
N VAL A 1 3.07 -0.61 -12.72
CA VAL A 1 3.33 0.76 -12.17
C VAL A 1 4.81 1.14 -12.17
N ARG A 2 5.69 0.50 -11.38
CA ARG A 2 7.12 0.89 -11.25
C ARG A 2 7.88 1.01 -12.57
N LYS A 3 7.74 0.03 -13.48
CA LYS A 3 8.40 0.04 -14.80
C LYS A 3 8.04 1.28 -15.62
N LEU A 4 6.74 1.60 -15.71
CA LEU A 4 6.27 2.79 -16.41
C LEU A 4 6.86 4.07 -15.80
N MET A 5 6.89 4.16 -14.47
CA MET A 5 7.47 5.31 -13.77
C MET A 5 8.96 5.50 -14.07
N VAL A 6 9.73 4.41 -14.11
CA VAL A 6 11.15 4.46 -14.49
C VAL A 6 11.30 4.95 -15.93
N VAL A 7 10.50 4.44 -16.88
CA VAL A 7 10.58 4.87 -18.29
C VAL A 7 10.24 6.36 -18.45
N ILE A 8 9.21 6.85 -17.77
CA ILE A 8 8.83 8.27 -17.84
C ILE A 8 9.93 9.16 -17.25
N THR A 9 10.50 8.78 -16.11
CA THR A 9 11.52 9.58 -15.42
C THR A 9 12.88 9.53 -16.11
N ALA A 10 13.23 8.40 -16.74
CA ALA A 10 14.49 8.22 -17.46
C ALA A 10 14.52 8.93 -18.83
N SER A 11 13.38 9.44 -19.31
CA SER A 11 13.27 10.13 -20.60
C SER A 11 12.89 11.61 -20.39
N PRO A 12 13.87 12.46 -20.03
CA PRO A 12 13.62 13.87 -19.70
C PRO A 12 13.21 14.72 -20.92
N THR A 13 13.51 14.26 -22.14
CA THR A 13 13.26 14.99 -23.39
C THR A 13 11.97 14.59 -24.09
N LEU A 14 11.52 13.33 -23.95
CA LEU A 14 10.35 12.81 -24.66
C LEU A 14 9.18 12.54 -23.71
N HIS A 15 9.32 11.62 -22.76
CA HIS A 15 8.18 11.19 -21.94
C HIS A 15 7.85 12.15 -20.81
N LEU A 16 8.86 12.69 -20.13
CA LEU A 16 8.64 13.59 -18.99
C LEU A 16 7.95 14.91 -19.38
N PRO A 17 8.31 15.60 -20.48
CA PRO A 17 7.61 16.81 -20.89
C PRO A 17 6.17 16.52 -21.34
N ARG A 18 5.96 15.40 -22.05
CA ARG A 18 4.62 14.94 -22.46
C ARG A 18 3.75 14.61 -21.25
N TRP A 19 4.29 13.91 -20.26
CA TRP A 19 3.63 13.64 -18.98
C TRP A 19 3.17 14.94 -18.31
N ARG A 20 4.08 15.91 -18.10
CA ARG A 20 3.75 17.20 -17.48
C ARG A 20 2.65 17.95 -18.24
N LYS A 21 2.72 17.95 -19.58
CA LYS A 21 1.70 18.57 -20.44
C LYS A 21 0.33 17.91 -20.28
N LEU A 22 0.28 16.58 -20.19
CA LEU A 22 -0.96 15.84 -19.98
C LEU A 22 -1.51 16.01 -18.57
N CYS A 23 -0.65 16.00 -17.54
CA CYS A 23 -1.04 16.33 -16.18
C CYS A 23 -1.72 17.69 -16.15
N GLY A 24 -1.06 18.76 -16.62
CA GLY A 24 -1.65 20.11 -16.61
C GLY A 24 -2.99 20.25 -17.35
N LYS A 25 -3.31 19.34 -18.28
CA LYS A 25 -4.59 19.29 -18.99
C LYS A 25 -5.66 18.44 -18.30
N LEU A 26 -5.29 17.27 -17.78
CA LEU A 26 -6.22 16.23 -17.34
C LEU A 26 -6.34 16.16 -15.81
N VAL A 27 -5.31 16.57 -15.08
CA VAL A 27 -5.22 16.54 -13.62
C VAL A 27 -4.66 17.88 -13.15
N LYS A 28 -5.48 18.73 -12.50
CA LYS A 28 -5.10 20.11 -12.13
C LYS A 28 -3.85 20.24 -11.25
N ASN A 29 -3.28 19.13 -10.77
CA ASN A 29 -1.98 19.07 -10.09
C ASN A 29 -0.89 18.46 -10.99
N ALA A 30 0.14 19.25 -11.30
CA ALA A 30 1.31 18.85 -12.10
C ALA A 30 2.39 18.10 -11.30
N GLY A 31 2.00 17.44 -10.20
CA GLY A 31 2.93 16.68 -9.35
C GLY A 31 3.46 15.45 -10.07
N MET A 32 4.77 15.20 -9.97
CA MET A 32 5.32 13.91 -10.40
C MET A 32 4.97 12.86 -9.34
N LEU A 33 4.60 11.67 -9.80
CA LEU A 33 4.43 10.52 -8.93
C LEU A 33 5.71 10.28 -8.12
N SER A 34 5.57 10.24 -6.79
CA SER A 34 6.66 9.89 -5.88
C SER A 34 7.23 8.52 -6.26
N ARG A 35 8.55 8.37 -6.14
CA ARG A 35 9.22 7.09 -6.42
C ARG A 35 8.90 6.09 -5.30
N ASP A 36 8.42 4.93 -5.68
CA ASP A 36 8.18 3.83 -4.75
C ASP A 36 9.50 3.25 -4.23
N ALA A 37 9.71 3.28 -2.92
CA ALA A 37 10.75 2.49 -2.28
C ALA A 37 10.25 1.05 -2.11
N GLY A 38 10.73 0.14 -2.97
CA GLY A 38 10.23 -1.24 -3.02
C GLY A 38 10.37 -2.05 -1.72
N THR A 39 11.10 -1.53 -0.73
CA THR A 39 11.28 -2.11 0.61
C THR A 39 10.26 -1.61 1.63
N CYS A 40 9.44 -0.61 1.28
CA CYS A 40 8.50 0.03 2.20
C CYS A 40 7.09 0.04 1.62
N TRP A 41 6.19 -0.69 2.26
CA TRP A 41 4.80 -0.79 1.85
C TRP A 41 4.04 0.56 1.96
N ARG A 42 4.52 1.51 2.77
CA ARG A 42 3.98 2.89 2.86
C ARG A 42 4.20 3.66 1.55
N SER A 43 5.43 3.66 1.01
CA SER A 43 5.69 4.32 -0.28
C SER A 43 4.99 3.61 -1.43
N THR A 44 4.83 2.28 -1.34
CA THR A 44 4.07 1.53 -2.33
C THR A 44 2.61 1.97 -2.33
N TYR A 45 1.97 2.11 -1.16
CA TYR A 45 0.62 2.69 -1.07
C TYR A 45 0.56 4.08 -1.70
N ASP A 46 1.47 4.99 -1.31
CA ASP A 46 1.44 6.39 -1.79
C ASP A 46 1.57 6.45 -3.32
N THR A 47 2.42 5.59 -3.87
CA THR A 47 2.62 5.49 -5.31
C THR A 47 1.37 4.95 -6.01
N LEU A 48 0.75 3.89 -5.50
CA LEU A 48 -0.46 3.32 -6.10
C LEU A 48 -1.65 4.28 -6.01
N ASN A 49 -1.83 4.93 -4.86
CA ASN A 49 -2.91 5.89 -4.65
C ASN A 49 -2.80 7.06 -5.65
N ALA A 50 -1.63 7.66 -5.76
CA ALA A 50 -1.40 8.71 -6.73
C ALA A 50 -1.49 8.18 -8.18
N PHE A 51 -1.04 6.95 -8.46
CA PHE A 51 -1.09 6.37 -9.80
C PHE A 51 -2.53 6.21 -10.30
N LEU A 52 -3.47 5.89 -9.41
CA LEU A 52 -4.90 5.85 -9.72
C LEU A 52 -5.46 7.24 -10.07
N GLU A 53 -5.00 8.31 -9.40
CA GLU A 53 -5.37 9.70 -9.74
C GLU A 53 -4.92 10.09 -11.16
N PHE A 54 -3.80 9.54 -11.63
CA PHE A 54 -3.26 9.77 -12.97
C PHE A 54 -3.73 8.75 -14.02
N ARG A 55 -4.78 7.95 -13.75
CA ARG A 55 -5.26 6.92 -14.70
C ARG A 55 -5.47 7.46 -16.12
N THR A 56 -6.17 8.59 -16.25
CA THR A 56 -6.45 9.23 -17.55
C THR A 56 -5.19 9.69 -18.28
N VAL A 57 -4.19 10.16 -17.54
CA VAL A 57 -2.87 10.57 -18.08
C VAL A 57 -2.10 9.34 -18.56
N VAL A 58 -2.10 8.26 -17.78
CA VAL A 58 -1.45 6.99 -18.13
C VAL A 58 -2.07 6.38 -19.38
N GLU A 59 -3.40 6.33 -19.45
CA GLU A 59 -4.13 5.84 -20.64
C GLU A 59 -3.83 6.69 -21.88
N ALA A 60 -3.78 8.03 -21.75
CA ALA A 60 -3.40 8.92 -22.86
C ALA A 60 -1.95 8.73 -23.30
N MET A 61 -1.01 8.52 -22.36
CA MET A 61 0.40 8.26 -22.65
C MET A 61 0.60 6.92 -23.38
N THR A 62 -0.07 5.86 -22.93
CA THR A 62 0.09 4.52 -23.48
C THR A 62 -0.67 4.32 -24.81
N ARG A 63 -1.78 5.05 -25.03
CA ARG A 63 -2.55 5.02 -26.29
C ARG A 63 -1.80 5.70 -27.46
N ASN A 64 -0.96 6.70 -27.19
CA ASN A 64 -0.18 7.33 -28.25
C ASN A 64 1.02 6.45 -28.64
N HIS A 65 0.94 5.81 -29.81
CA HIS A 65 1.98 4.93 -30.35
C HIS A 65 3.34 5.62 -30.54
N GLU A 66 3.38 6.94 -30.75
CA GLU A 66 4.64 7.70 -30.83
C GLU A 66 5.45 7.67 -29.53
N ASN A 67 4.82 7.30 -28.41
CA ASN A 67 5.53 7.17 -27.14
C ASN A 67 6.27 5.83 -27.02
N GLY A 68 6.06 4.85 -27.90
CA GLY A 68 6.67 3.52 -27.73
C GLY A 68 6.31 2.84 -26.39
N LEU A 69 5.21 3.26 -25.75
CA LEU A 69 4.73 2.76 -24.46
C LEU A 69 3.54 1.80 -24.61
N SER A 70 3.21 1.39 -25.84
CA SER A 70 2.06 0.54 -26.13
C SER A 70 2.17 -0.84 -25.45
N ASP A 71 3.38 -1.34 -25.24
CA ASP A 71 3.65 -2.61 -24.54
C ASP A 71 3.45 -2.52 -23.02
N VAL A 72 3.22 -1.32 -22.48
CA VAL A 72 2.99 -1.06 -21.04
C VAL A 72 1.55 -0.62 -20.80
N LYS A 73 0.63 -0.97 -21.71
CA LYS A 73 -0.79 -0.67 -21.59
C LYS A 73 -1.41 -1.47 -20.43
N PHE A 74 -2.15 -0.77 -19.58
CA PHE A 74 -2.92 -1.36 -18.49
C PHE A 74 -4.32 -1.71 -18.98
N MET A 75 -4.78 -2.92 -18.69
CA MET A 75 -6.14 -3.37 -18.92
C MET A 75 -7.02 -3.02 -17.71
N ASP A 76 -8.34 -3.10 -17.87
CA ASP A 76 -9.28 -2.83 -16.76
C ASP A 76 -9.04 -3.76 -15.56
N GLU A 77 -8.61 -5.00 -15.82
CA GLU A 77 -8.19 -5.94 -14.79
C GLU A 77 -6.96 -5.46 -14.01
N ASP A 78 -5.96 -4.87 -14.68
CA ASP A 78 -4.78 -4.32 -13.98
C ASP A 78 -5.18 -3.17 -13.05
N TRP A 79 -6.09 -2.30 -13.50
CA TRP A 79 -6.61 -1.20 -12.68
C TRP A 79 -7.41 -1.71 -11.49
N LEU A 80 -8.17 -2.79 -11.66
CA LEU A 80 -8.87 -3.46 -10.56
C LEU A 80 -7.87 -4.01 -9.54
N ILE A 81 -6.85 -4.73 -9.98
CA ILE A 81 -5.81 -5.30 -9.10
C ILE A 81 -5.05 -4.19 -8.36
N ILE A 82 -4.70 -3.09 -9.04
CA ILE A 82 -4.03 -1.94 -8.42
C ILE A 82 -4.92 -1.31 -7.33
N THR A 83 -6.20 -1.14 -7.61
CA THR A 83 -7.18 -0.57 -6.65
C THR A 83 -7.30 -1.46 -5.42
N GLN A 84 -7.51 -2.75 -5.63
CA GLN A 84 -7.59 -3.74 -4.56
C GLN A 84 -6.31 -3.79 -3.72
N LEU A 85 -5.14 -3.74 -4.37
CA LEU A 85 -3.86 -3.72 -3.67
C LEU A 85 -3.69 -2.44 -2.83
N LYS A 86 -4.08 -1.27 -3.35
CA LYS A 86 -4.07 0.00 -2.60
C LYS A 86 -4.97 -0.09 -1.36
N ASP A 87 -6.18 -0.64 -1.49
CA ASP A 87 -7.10 -0.78 -0.37
C ASP A 87 -6.60 -1.78 0.68
N VAL A 88 -5.95 -2.86 0.22
CA VAL A 88 -5.28 -3.81 1.12
C VAL A 88 -4.17 -3.13 1.92
N LEU A 89 -3.34 -2.32 1.26
CA LEU A 89 -2.21 -1.63 1.89
C LEU A 89 -2.60 -0.49 2.84
N GLU A 90 -3.84 -0.01 2.77
CA GLU A 90 -4.35 1.10 3.58
C GLU A 90 -4.26 0.84 5.10
N VAL A 91 -4.66 -0.36 5.53
CA VAL A 91 -4.65 -0.75 6.95
C VAL A 91 -3.23 -0.72 7.50
N PHE A 92 -2.28 -1.19 6.69
CA PHE A 92 -0.88 -1.09 7.04
C PHE A 92 -0.54 0.40 7.14
N LYS A 93 -0.84 1.25 6.14
CA LYS A 93 -0.47 2.68 6.15
C LYS A 93 -0.93 3.41 7.40
N GLN A 94 -2.15 3.15 7.82
CA GLN A 94 -2.67 3.69 9.06
C GLN A 94 -1.83 3.22 10.26
N ALA A 95 -1.55 1.91 10.38
CA ALA A 95 -0.70 1.38 11.44
C ALA A 95 0.71 2.00 11.45
N SER A 96 1.41 2.11 10.31
CA SER A 96 2.74 2.76 10.27
C SER A 96 2.69 4.22 10.69
N LEU A 97 1.64 4.94 10.26
CA LEU A 97 1.50 6.35 10.61
C LEU A 97 1.31 6.51 12.11
N LEU A 98 0.51 5.66 12.75
CA LEU A 98 0.37 5.63 14.21
C LEU A 98 1.74 5.46 14.89
N PHE A 99 2.54 4.47 14.48
CA PHE A 99 3.88 4.25 15.03
C PHE A 99 4.93 5.29 14.63
N SER A 100 4.64 6.16 13.66
CA SER A 100 5.55 7.25 13.25
C SER A 100 5.37 8.51 14.10
N VAL A 101 4.27 8.64 14.84
CA VAL A 101 4.00 9.80 15.68
C VAL A 101 4.69 9.61 17.03
N LYS A 102 5.60 10.52 17.39
CA LYS A 102 6.49 10.43 18.56
C LYS A 102 5.79 10.19 19.90
N ASP A 103 4.53 10.59 20.03
CA ASP A 103 3.81 10.59 21.31
C ASP A 103 2.48 9.82 21.28
N ALA A 104 2.15 9.12 20.18
CA ALA A 104 0.82 8.52 19.99
C ALA A 104 0.76 7.01 20.15
N ALA A 105 1.83 6.27 19.81
CA ALA A 105 1.82 4.82 19.84
C ALA A 105 2.87 4.29 20.83
N ASN A 106 2.38 3.54 21.81
CA ASN A 106 3.17 2.90 22.83
C ASN A 106 3.44 1.44 22.44
N LEU A 107 4.44 0.84 23.08
CA LEU A 107 4.76 -0.58 22.90
C LEU A 107 3.55 -1.50 23.18
N ALA A 108 2.63 -1.04 24.04
CA ALA A 108 1.38 -1.73 24.37
C ALA A 108 0.38 -1.80 23.20
N ASP A 109 0.46 -0.89 22.22
CA ASP A 109 -0.49 -0.82 21.10
C ASP A 109 -0.12 -1.78 19.96
N VAL A 110 1.08 -2.35 19.99
CA VAL A 110 1.58 -3.22 18.90
C VAL A 110 0.74 -4.47 18.73
N ILE A 111 0.44 -5.21 19.81
CA ILE A 111 -0.35 -6.45 19.71
C ILE A 111 -1.81 -6.14 19.31
N PRO A 112 -2.51 -5.17 19.95
CA PRO A 112 -3.86 -4.78 19.52
C PRO A 112 -3.97 -4.34 18.06
N ILE A 113 -2.96 -3.60 17.56
CA ILE A 113 -2.93 -3.20 16.15
C ILE A 113 -2.68 -4.42 15.25
N MET A 114 -1.80 -5.35 15.63
CA MET A 114 -1.59 -6.59 14.88
C MET A 114 -2.87 -7.45 14.81
N ASP A 115 -3.61 -7.56 15.91
CA ASP A 115 -4.89 -8.27 15.95
C ASP A 115 -5.93 -7.60 15.05
N SER A 116 -6.01 -6.27 15.09
CA SER A 116 -6.89 -5.49 14.20
C SER A 116 -6.55 -5.72 12.73
N ILE A 117 -5.26 -5.80 12.39
CA ILE A 117 -4.81 -6.14 11.03
C ILE A 117 -5.19 -7.58 10.68
N ASP A 118 -5.02 -8.57 11.56
CA ASP A 118 -5.39 -9.97 11.26
C ASP A 118 -6.89 -10.11 10.97
N ILE A 119 -7.75 -9.43 11.76
CA ILE A 119 -9.20 -9.41 11.55
C ILE A 119 -9.55 -8.83 10.17
N ILE A 120 -8.94 -7.70 9.80
CA ILE A 120 -9.18 -7.06 8.49
C ILE A 120 -8.67 -7.95 7.35
N LEU A 121 -7.52 -8.58 7.51
CA LEU A 121 -6.94 -9.51 6.54
C LEU A 121 -7.71 -10.84 6.47
N GLU A 122 -8.51 -11.20 7.47
CA GLU A 122 -9.37 -12.39 7.45
C GLU A 122 -10.72 -12.11 6.78
N ALA A 123 -11.28 -10.92 7.03
CA ALA A 123 -12.55 -10.51 6.42
C ALA A 123 -12.43 -10.34 4.90
N ARG A 124 -11.30 -9.82 4.40
CA ARG A 124 -11.12 -9.49 2.98
C ARG A 124 -11.04 -10.70 2.03
N PRO A 125 -10.25 -11.77 2.27
CA PRO A 125 -10.15 -12.94 1.39
C PRO A 125 -11.47 -13.70 1.21
N SER A 126 -12.39 -13.54 2.15
CA SER A 126 -13.71 -14.17 2.14
C SER A 126 -14.67 -13.49 1.18
N SER A 127 -14.37 -12.27 0.70
CA SER A 127 -15.17 -11.62 -0.33
C SER A 127 -14.76 -12.14 -1.71
N THR A 128 -15.73 -12.61 -2.49
CA THR A 128 -15.57 -12.99 -3.91
C THR A 128 -15.23 -11.80 -4.82
N GLN A 129 -15.08 -10.61 -4.25
CA GLN A 129 -14.80 -9.36 -4.95
C GLN A 129 -13.31 -9.17 -5.25
N TYR A 130 -12.41 -9.86 -4.54
CA TYR A 130 -10.97 -9.75 -4.77
C TYR A 130 -10.50 -10.70 -5.88
N HIS A 131 -9.58 -10.21 -6.70
CA HIS A 131 -8.87 -11.00 -7.68
C HIS A 131 -8.02 -12.09 -7.00
N ASP A 132 -7.85 -13.24 -7.66
CA ASP A 132 -7.19 -14.41 -7.06
C ASP A 132 -5.73 -14.16 -6.67
N SER A 133 -5.03 -13.29 -7.42
CA SER A 133 -3.67 -12.85 -7.04
C SER A 133 -3.66 -12.08 -5.72
N ILE A 134 -4.66 -11.23 -5.47
CA ILE A 134 -4.79 -10.47 -4.22
C ILE A 134 -5.16 -11.41 -3.07
N ARG A 135 -6.05 -12.37 -3.29
CA ARG A 135 -6.41 -13.39 -2.28
C ARG A 135 -5.21 -14.21 -1.84
N THR A 136 -4.39 -14.64 -2.81
CA THR A 136 -3.15 -15.39 -2.54
C THR A 136 -2.14 -14.52 -1.77
N ALA A 137 -1.97 -13.26 -2.19
CA ALA A 137 -1.10 -12.31 -1.49
C ALA A 137 -1.57 -12.04 -0.05
N LEU A 138 -2.88 -11.92 0.18
CA LEU A 138 -3.46 -11.75 1.51
C LEU A 138 -3.19 -12.96 2.41
N ALA A 139 -3.34 -14.18 1.89
CA ALA A 139 -3.03 -15.40 2.64
C ALA A 139 -1.56 -15.45 3.08
N LEU A 140 -0.63 -15.06 2.19
CA LEU A 140 0.80 -14.96 2.50
C LEU A 140 1.08 -13.85 3.52
N ALA A 141 0.47 -12.68 3.37
CA ALA A 141 0.59 -11.57 4.30
C ALA A 141 0.13 -11.97 5.70
N ARG A 142 -1.02 -12.66 5.80
CA ARG A 142 -1.56 -13.17 7.07
C ARG A 142 -0.64 -14.19 7.73
N ARG A 143 -0.09 -15.14 6.96
CA ARG A 143 0.89 -16.11 7.49
C ARG A 143 2.13 -15.42 8.05
N THR A 144 2.60 -14.38 7.36
CA THR A 144 3.72 -13.56 7.80
C THR A 144 3.38 -12.80 9.08
N LEU A 145 2.20 -12.17 9.14
CA LEU A 145 1.70 -11.46 10.32
C LEU A 145 1.63 -12.39 11.53
N LYS A 146 1.07 -13.61 11.38
CA LYS A 146 1.00 -14.61 12.44
C LYS A 146 2.39 -15.01 12.96
N SER A 147 3.39 -15.13 12.09
CA SER A 147 4.76 -15.42 12.51
C SER A 147 5.34 -14.30 13.38
N TYR A 148 5.14 -13.03 12.98
CA TYR A 148 5.56 -11.90 13.80
C TYR A 148 4.74 -11.80 15.08
N HIS A 149 3.43 -12.07 15.03
CA HIS A 149 2.55 -12.03 16.18
C HIS A 149 3.04 -13.01 17.27
N ASN A 150 3.40 -14.23 16.88
CA ASN A 150 3.97 -15.22 17.80
C ASN A 150 5.29 -14.75 18.42
N LYS A 151 6.15 -14.09 17.65
CA LYS A 151 7.42 -13.53 18.17
C LYS A 151 7.18 -12.37 19.13
N THR A 152 6.26 -11.46 18.80
CA THR A 152 5.87 -10.33 19.65
C THR A 152 5.23 -10.81 20.95
N GLY A 153 4.32 -11.80 20.86
CA GLY A 153 3.67 -12.40 22.02
C GLY A 153 4.62 -13.21 22.92
N ALA A 154 5.71 -13.75 22.38
CA ALA A 154 6.75 -14.42 23.17
C ALA A 154 7.73 -13.46 23.86
N SER A 155 7.74 -12.17 23.49
CA SER A 155 8.65 -11.17 24.05
C SER A 155 8.08 -10.54 25.31
N ASP A 156 8.83 -10.66 26.41
CA ASP A 156 8.44 -10.13 27.72
C ASP A 156 8.21 -8.62 27.69
N ALA A 157 8.95 -7.87 26.85
CA ALA A 157 8.80 -6.43 26.73
C ALA A 157 7.38 -6.02 26.30
N TYR A 158 6.82 -6.70 25.29
CA TYR A 158 5.47 -6.41 24.80
C TYR A 158 4.40 -6.87 25.79
N ARG A 159 4.60 -8.02 26.43
CA ARG A 159 3.67 -8.54 27.44
C ARG A 159 3.59 -7.63 28.67
N VAL A 160 4.74 -7.18 29.17
CA VAL A 160 4.82 -6.22 30.28
C VAL A 160 4.20 -4.89 29.89
N ALA A 161 4.44 -4.39 28.67
CA ALA A 161 3.82 -3.16 28.19
C ALA A 161 2.29 -3.23 28.20
N ILE A 162 1.70 -4.32 27.71
CA ILE A 162 0.23 -4.52 27.74
C ILE A 162 -0.29 -4.68 29.16
N LEU A 163 0.45 -5.39 30.03
CA LEU A 163 0.08 -5.56 31.43
C LEU A 163 0.03 -4.22 32.19
N LEU A 164 0.97 -3.33 31.90
CA LEU A 164 1.02 -1.99 32.48
C LEU A 164 0.02 -1.01 31.85
N HIS A 165 -0.57 -1.36 30.69
CA HIS A 165 -1.52 -0.51 30.03
C HIS A 165 -2.85 -0.46 30.81
N PRO A 166 -3.34 0.73 31.22
CA PRO A 166 -4.47 0.87 32.13
C PRO A 166 -5.78 0.29 31.58
N GLN A 167 -5.94 0.23 30.26
CA GLN A 167 -7.13 -0.33 29.61
C GLN A 167 -7.09 -1.86 29.45
N TYR A 168 -5.91 -2.46 29.25
CA TYR A 168 -5.79 -3.88 28.87
C TYR A 168 -5.48 -4.78 30.06
N LYS A 169 -4.48 -4.40 30.88
CA LYS A 169 -4.02 -5.13 32.08
C LYS A 169 -4.00 -6.65 31.88
N THR A 170 -4.60 -7.40 32.80
CA THR A 170 -4.70 -8.86 32.75
C THR A 170 -5.88 -9.35 31.92
N SER A 171 -6.81 -8.48 31.52
CA SER A 171 -7.99 -8.88 30.73
C SER A 171 -7.67 -9.24 29.28
N TYR A 172 -6.56 -8.75 28.73
CA TYR A 172 -6.18 -9.00 27.34
C TYR A 172 -5.82 -10.47 27.05
N TRP A 173 -5.32 -11.19 28.06
CA TRP A 173 -4.79 -12.55 27.92
C TRP A 173 -5.74 -13.63 28.46
N LYS A 174 -6.97 -13.25 28.78
CA LYS A 174 -7.99 -14.18 29.29
C LYS A 174 -8.71 -14.91 28.17
#